data_AF-A0A1X2GYF6-F1
#
_entry.id   AF-A0A1X2GYF6-F1
#
_cell.length_a   1.000
_cell.length_b   1.000
_cell.length_c   1.000
_cell.angle_alpha   90.00
_cell.angle_beta   90.00
_cell.angle_gamma   90.00
#
_symmetry.space_group_name_H-M   'P 1'
#
loop_
_entity.id
_entity.type
_entity.pdbx_description
1 polymer ?
#
loop_
_entity_poly.entity_id
_entity_poly.type
_entity_poly.pdbx_seq_one_letter_code
_entity_poly.pdbx_strand_id
1 'polypeptide(L)'
;MKDVFAIVMHYTNLLDKYNLQQFKGYCSNVELAYQKCPIVRKRKRADPNNFRRNVLMLREEHREHAAKTALEVLENHQQQMLDLKNTGYNATGYARSSPCSTTEDMDDIIKMVDNLRERSHVDQLFVSAGSQARKRMANRDKAAKNPKIDHVAGTTQDLLDLLRTTTTNVCLVVIDFLGLSTNADDVLDLFRLHPFLKKSVVDCIPFNNKTYTIDREDALDSPSVISQFREARPAPRQRSKKTISY
;
A
#
# COMPACT_ATOMS: atom_id res chain seq x y z
N MET A 1 -10.29 14.33 -15.91
CA MET A 1 -9.88 13.20 -15.04
C MET A 1 -10.38 11.85 -15.51
N LYS A 2 -11.61 11.72 -16.03
CA LYS A 2 -12.02 10.46 -16.70
C LYS A 2 -11.10 10.14 -17.88
N ASP A 3 -10.76 11.14 -18.67
CA ASP A 3 -9.87 10.98 -19.83
C ASP A 3 -8.42 10.68 -19.41
N VAL A 4 -7.93 11.33 -18.35
CA VAL A 4 -6.62 11.03 -17.76
C VAL A 4 -6.58 9.60 -17.23
N PHE A 5 -7.65 9.16 -16.55
CA PHE A 5 -7.77 7.80 -16.04
C PHE A 5 -7.77 6.80 -17.20
N ALA A 6 -8.59 7.01 -18.24
CA ALA A 6 -8.63 6.15 -19.42
C ALA A 6 -7.27 6.08 -20.15
N ILE A 7 -6.55 7.19 -20.24
CA ILE A 7 -5.22 7.24 -20.85
C ILE A 7 -4.20 6.50 -20.00
N VAL A 8 -4.14 6.74 -18.68
CA VAL A 8 -3.20 6.04 -17.79
C VAL A 8 -3.46 4.53 -17.80
N MET A 9 -4.74 4.13 -17.77
CA MET A 9 -5.15 2.72 -17.88
C MET A 9 -4.77 2.08 -19.22
N HIS A 10 -4.60 2.86 -20.28
CA HIS A 10 -4.10 2.34 -21.56
C HIS A 10 -2.61 1.98 -21.49
N TYR A 11 -1.85 2.65 -20.63
CA TYR A 11 -0.40 2.48 -20.53
C TYR A 11 0.03 1.58 -19.39
N THR A 12 -0.78 1.40 -18.34
CA THR A 12 -0.40 0.58 -17.18
C THR A 12 -1.60 -0.12 -16.56
N ASN A 13 -1.39 -1.37 -16.17
CA ASN A 13 -2.33 -2.17 -15.39
C ASN A 13 -2.26 -1.88 -13.88
N LEU A 14 -1.31 -1.05 -13.45
CA LEU A 14 -1.05 -0.73 -12.04
C LEU A 14 -2.31 -0.22 -11.30
N LEU A 15 -3.20 0.43 -12.04
CA LEU A 15 -4.41 1.07 -11.53
C LEU A 15 -5.68 0.40 -12.05
N ASP A 16 -5.59 -0.80 -12.62
CA ASP A 16 -6.73 -1.49 -13.27
C ASP A 16 -7.93 -1.68 -12.35
N LYS A 17 -7.64 -1.85 -11.07
CA LYS A 17 -8.63 -2.09 -10.02
C LYS A 17 -9.10 -0.79 -9.35
N TYR A 18 -8.60 0.36 -9.78
CA TYR A 18 -8.96 1.66 -9.23
C TYR A 18 -10.23 2.17 -9.91
N ASN A 19 -11.17 2.66 -9.13
CA ASN A 19 -12.21 3.52 -9.66
C ASN A 19 -11.71 4.96 -9.79
N LEU A 20 -12.48 5.80 -10.50
CA LEU A 20 -12.12 7.20 -10.73
C LEU A 20 -11.85 7.99 -9.43
N GLN A 21 -12.47 7.62 -8.32
CA GLN A 21 -12.28 8.29 -7.02
C GLN A 21 -10.96 7.87 -6.36
N GLN A 22 -10.63 6.58 -6.40
CA GLN A 22 -9.34 6.05 -5.93
C GLN A 22 -8.19 6.64 -6.75
N PHE A 23 -8.35 6.72 -8.09
CA PHE A 23 -7.36 7.32 -8.98
C PHE A 23 -7.08 8.80 -8.66
N LYS A 24 -8.13 9.58 -8.33
CA LYS A 24 -7.96 10.97 -7.87
C LYS A 24 -7.19 11.06 -6.55
N GLY A 25 -7.38 10.10 -5.66
CA GLY A 25 -6.63 9.97 -4.40
C GLY A 25 -5.14 9.76 -4.67
N TYR A 26 -4.81 8.75 -5.47
CA TYR A 26 -3.46 8.45 -5.93
C TYR A 26 -2.75 9.66 -6.55
N CYS A 27 -3.38 10.30 -7.54
CA CYS A 27 -2.88 11.52 -8.20
C CYS A 27 -2.62 12.68 -7.22
N SER A 28 -3.34 12.74 -6.10
CA SER A 28 -3.13 13.78 -5.07
C SER A 28 -1.89 13.50 -4.22
N ASN A 29 -1.58 12.23 -3.97
CA ASN A 29 -0.53 11.79 -3.07
C ASN A 29 0.84 11.68 -3.74
N VAL A 30 0.88 11.36 -5.03
CA VAL A 30 2.11 11.23 -5.83
C VAL A 30 2.77 12.60 -6.12
N GLU A 31 2.13 13.72 -5.74
CA GLU A 31 2.61 15.08 -6.01
C GLU A 31 3.05 15.31 -7.47
N LEU A 32 2.36 14.67 -8.42
CA LEU A 32 2.62 14.85 -9.85
C LEU A 32 2.68 16.35 -10.17
N ALA A 33 3.73 16.76 -10.89
CA ALA A 33 4.23 18.14 -10.98
C ALA A 33 3.20 19.23 -11.34
N TYR A 34 2.02 18.87 -11.85
CA TYR A 34 0.93 19.79 -12.14
C TYR A 34 0.23 20.37 -10.90
N GLN A 35 0.49 19.89 -9.68
CA GLN A 35 -0.02 20.53 -8.46
C GLN A 35 0.60 21.91 -8.19
N LYS A 36 1.70 22.26 -8.88
CA LYS A 36 2.29 23.61 -8.85
C LYS A 36 1.60 24.60 -9.80
N CYS A 37 0.60 24.17 -10.59
CA CYS A 37 -0.14 25.10 -11.45
C CYS A 37 -1.02 26.04 -10.60
N PRO A 38 -1.03 27.36 -10.89
CA PRO A 38 -1.92 28.29 -10.22
C PRO A 38 -3.39 27.89 -10.44
N ILE A 39 -4.15 27.87 -9.34
CA ILE A 39 -5.56 27.48 -9.32
C ILE A 39 -6.37 28.53 -10.09
N VAL A 40 -6.87 28.19 -11.28
CA VAL A 40 -7.76 29.09 -12.05
C VAL A 40 -9.23 28.78 -11.73
N ARG A 41 -9.93 29.75 -11.16
CA ARG A 41 -11.37 29.69 -10.86
C ARG A 41 -12.19 29.86 -12.13
N LYS A 42 -12.96 28.84 -12.57
CA LYS A 42 -14.07 29.07 -13.52
C LYS A 42 -15.25 29.72 -12.78
N ARG A 43 -15.35 31.05 -12.85
CA ARG A 43 -16.55 31.79 -12.42
C ARG A 43 -17.69 31.54 -13.42
N LYS A 44 -18.83 31.07 -12.90
CA LYS A 44 -20.15 31.58 -13.26
C LYS A 44 -20.99 31.55 -11.98
N ARG A 45 -21.37 32.75 -11.51
CA ARG A 45 -22.30 32.97 -10.40
C ARG A 45 -23.68 32.40 -10.76
N ALA A 46 -24.45 32.09 -9.72
CA ALA A 46 -25.82 31.57 -9.70
C ALA A 46 -25.91 30.04 -9.77
N ASP A 47 -25.79 29.40 -8.60
CA ASP A 47 -26.66 28.29 -8.16
C ASP A 47 -26.23 27.86 -6.73
N PRO A 48 -27.04 28.09 -5.68
CA PRO A 48 -26.69 27.76 -4.29
C PRO A 48 -26.65 26.24 -4.00
N ASN A 49 -27.15 25.38 -4.89
CA ASN A 49 -27.10 23.92 -4.72
C ASN A 49 -25.92 23.23 -5.41
N ASN A 50 -25.06 23.98 -6.10
CA ASN A 50 -23.97 23.41 -6.85
C ASN A 50 -22.66 23.37 -6.04
N PHE A 51 -22.44 22.29 -5.30
CA PHE A 51 -21.13 21.98 -4.71
C PHE A 51 -20.11 21.69 -5.83
N ARG A 52 -19.44 22.73 -6.32
CA ARG A 52 -18.33 22.57 -7.27
C ARG A 52 -17.09 22.09 -6.53
N ARG A 53 -16.72 20.82 -6.75
CA ARG A 53 -15.41 20.28 -6.34
C ARG A 53 -14.35 20.68 -7.37
N ASN A 54 -13.25 21.26 -6.91
CA ASN A 54 -12.07 21.49 -7.75
C ASN A 54 -11.50 20.12 -8.17
N VAL A 55 -11.54 19.83 -9.46
CA VAL A 55 -10.91 18.63 -10.03
C VAL A 55 -9.55 19.07 -10.58
N LEU A 56 -8.48 18.53 -10.00
CA LEU A 56 -7.15 18.67 -10.58
C LEU A 56 -7.16 17.92 -11.92
N MET A 57 -6.86 18.61 -13.02
CA MET A 57 -6.69 18.00 -14.34
C MET A 57 -5.22 18.04 -14.73
N LEU A 58 -4.64 16.86 -14.96
CA LEU A 58 -3.35 16.71 -15.62
C LEU A 58 -3.49 17.23 -17.05
N ARG A 59 -2.68 18.24 -17.40
CA ARG A 59 -2.60 18.76 -18.77
C ARG A 59 -2.14 17.66 -19.71
N GLU A 60 -2.60 17.71 -20.95
CA GLU A 60 -2.30 16.68 -21.96
C GLU A 60 -0.81 16.43 -22.14
N GLU A 61 -0.04 17.52 -22.17
CA GLU A 61 1.43 17.53 -22.25
C GLU A 61 2.15 16.74 -21.13
N HIS A 62 1.49 16.47 -20.01
CA HIS A 62 2.08 15.76 -18.87
C HIS A 62 1.50 14.35 -18.65
N ARG A 63 0.53 13.92 -19.47
CA ARG A 63 -0.13 12.60 -19.32
C ARG A 63 0.83 11.46 -19.61
N GLU A 64 1.57 11.56 -20.71
CA GLU A 64 2.52 10.55 -21.14
C GLU A 64 3.68 10.40 -20.13
N HIS A 65 4.21 11.52 -19.64
CA HIS A 65 5.26 11.50 -18.63
C HIS A 65 4.79 10.84 -17.33
N ALA A 66 3.58 11.14 -16.85
CA ALA A 66 3.03 10.51 -15.65
C ALA A 66 2.84 8.99 -15.83
N ALA A 67 2.42 8.54 -17.02
CA ALA A 67 2.30 7.12 -17.32
C ALA A 67 3.68 6.42 -17.35
N LYS A 68 4.69 7.05 -17.99
CA LYS A 68 6.06 6.54 -18.00
C LYS A 68 6.64 6.42 -16.60
N THR A 69 6.49 7.43 -15.76
CA THR A 69 6.96 7.37 -14.37
C THR A 69 6.28 6.25 -13.57
N ALA A 70 4.98 6.02 -13.78
CA ALA A 70 4.28 4.92 -13.12
C ALA A 70 4.80 3.54 -13.57
N LEU A 71 5.09 3.39 -14.86
CA LEU A 71 5.70 2.17 -15.42
C LEU A 71 7.11 1.95 -14.89
N GLU A 72 7.97 2.98 -14.94
CA GLU A 72 9.33 2.92 -14.42
C GLU A 72 9.37 2.52 -12.94
N VAL A 73 8.46 3.07 -12.12
CA VAL A 73 8.37 2.71 -10.69
C VAL A 73 7.99 1.23 -10.51
N LEU A 74 7.07 0.72 -11.33
CA LEU A 74 6.64 -0.68 -11.28
C LEU A 74 7.79 -1.62 -11.70
N GLU A 75 8.42 -1.33 -12.83
CA GLU A 75 9.54 -2.11 -13.38
C GLU A 75 10.72 -2.14 -12.40
N ASN A 76 11.07 -0.98 -11.83
CA ASN A 76 12.15 -0.89 -10.83
C ASN A 76 11.85 -1.73 -9.58
N HIS A 77 10.61 -1.71 -9.10
CA HIS A 77 10.20 -2.54 -7.96
C HIS A 77 10.25 -4.03 -8.30
N GLN A 78 9.75 -4.43 -9.46
CA GLN A 78 9.80 -5.82 -9.91
C GLN A 78 11.25 -6.31 -10.05
N GLN A 79 12.14 -5.49 -10.61
CA GLN A 79 13.56 -5.80 -10.72
C GLN A 79 14.21 -5.94 -9.33
N GLN A 80 13.91 -5.02 -8.40
CA GLN A 80 14.38 -5.12 -7.02
C GLN A 80 13.95 -6.44 -6.36
N MET A 81 12.70 -6.85 -6.55
CA MET A 81 12.18 -8.11 -6.01
C MET A 81 12.87 -9.33 -6.65
N LEU A 82 13.16 -9.27 -7.95
CA LEU A 82 13.89 -10.32 -8.65
C LEU A 82 15.34 -10.44 -8.15
N ASP A 83 16.02 -9.31 -7.94
CA ASP A 83 17.39 -9.28 -7.43
C ASP A 83 17.44 -9.89 -6.02
N LEU A 84 16.48 -9.57 -5.15
CA LEU A 84 16.38 -10.18 -3.82
C LEU A 84 16.25 -11.71 -3.92
N LYS A 85 15.41 -12.22 -4.82
CA LYS A 85 15.27 -13.67 -5.04
C LYS A 85 16.56 -14.30 -5.56
N ASN A 86 17.22 -13.65 -6.51
CA ASN A 86 18.50 -14.12 -7.05
C ASN A 86 19.61 -14.17 -5.99
N THR A 87 19.55 -13.30 -4.98
CA THR A 87 20.46 -13.35 -3.81
C THR A 87 20.06 -14.40 -2.76
N GLY A 88 19.01 -15.19 -3.01
CA GLY A 88 18.58 -16.30 -2.16
C GLY A 88 17.54 -15.96 -1.10
N TYR A 89 16.89 -14.79 -1.21
CA TYR A 89 15.77 -14.45 -0.32
C TYR A 89 14.49 -15.16 -0.78
N ASN A 90 13.73 -15.69 0.18
CA ASN A 90 12.34 -16.05 -0.01
C ASN A 90 11.48 -14.79 0.14
N ALA A 91 10.86 -14.34 -0.95
CA ALA A 91 9.98 -13.18 -0.96
C ALA A 91 8.58 -13.60 -0.48
N THR A 92 8.28 -13.38 0.79
CA THR A 92 7.00 -13.76 1.40
C THR A 92 6.06 -12.56 1.47
N GLY A 93 4.89 -12.64 0.84
CA GLY A 93 3.87 -11.61 0.88
C GLY A 93 2.95 -11.73 2.10
N TYR A 94 2.55 -10.59 2.66
CA TYR A 94 1.54 -10.51 3.71
C TYR A 94 0.53 -9.39 3.48
N ALA A 95 -0.76 -9.72 3.55
CA ALA A 95 -1.86 -8.77 3.41
C ALA A 95 -2.79 -8.77 4.63
N ARG A 96 -3.31 -7.60 5.01
CA ARG A 96 -4.28 -7.46 6.10
C ARG A 96 -5.43 -6.56 5.67
N SER A 97 -6.66 -7.03 5.83
CA SER A 97 -7.84 -6.16 5.79
C SER A 97 -8.27 -5.78 7.21
N SER A 98 -8.82 -4.57 7.38
CA SER A 98 -9.48 -4.19 8.63
C SER A 98 -10.80 -4.94 8.77
N PRO A 99 -11.32 -5.12 10.00
CA PRO A 99 -12.70 -5.59 10.17
C PRO A 99 -13.67 -4.55 9.60
N CYS A 100 -14.49 -4.93 8.64
CA CYS A 100 -15.68 -4.20 8.21
C CYS A 100 -16.93 -5.05 8.47
N SER A 101 -18.08 -4.39 8.55
CA SER A 101 -19.37 -5.06 8.73
C SER A 101 -19.99 -5.55 7.42
N THR A 102 -19.32 -5.35 6.28
CA THR A 102 -19.83 -5.62 4.93
C THR A 102 -19.05 -6.75 4.25
N THR A 103 -19.63 -7.34 3.20
CA THR A 103 -18.96 -8.35 2.34
C THR A 103 -17.74 -7.80 1.59
N GLU A 104 -17.50 -6.49 1.64
CA GLU A 104 -16.39 -5.78 0.98
C GLU A 104 -15.01 -6.16 1.54
N ASP A 105 -14.95 -6.74 2.75
CA ASP A 105 -13.70 -7.20 3.37
C ASP A 105 -12.93 -8.22 2.53
N MET A 106 -13.67 -9.06 1.81
CA MET A 106 -13.10 -10.10 0.96
C MET A 106 -12.55 -9.53 -0.34
N ASP A 107 -13.24 -8.56 -0.94
CA ASP A 107 -12.80 -7.94 -2.19
C ASP A 107 -11.51 -7.15 -2.00
N ASP A 108 -11.37 -6.44 -0.88
CA ASP A 108 -10.17 -5.66 -0.60
C ASP A 108 -8.95 -6.54 -0.34
N ILE A 109 -9.11 -7.64 0.40
CA ILE A 109 -8.01 -8.57 0.64
C ILE A 109 -7.62 -9.33 -0.63
N ILE A 110 -8.59 -9.70 -1.48
CA ILE A 110 -8.32 -10.32 -2.80
C ILE A 110 -7.50 -9.36 -3.67
N LYS A 111 -7.89 -8.08 -3.75
CA LYS A 111 -7.10 -7.07 -4.49
C LYS A 111 -5.69 -6.93 -3.95
N MET A 112 -5.51 -6.98 -2.63
CA MET A 112 -4.18 -6.94 -2.00
C MET A 112 -3.34 -8.18 -2.36
N VAL A 113 -3.95 -9.37 -2.33
CA VAL A 113 -3.32 -10.63 -2.75
C VAL A 113 -2.87 -10.54 -4.19
N ASP A 114 -3.75 -10.13 -5.11
CA ASP A 114 -3.40 -10.00 -6.51
C ASP A 114 -2.25 -8.99 -6.72
N ASN A 115 -2.29 -7.83 -6.06
CA ASN A 115 -1.22 -6.85 -6.15
C ASN A 115 0.13 -7.44 -5.69
N LEU A 116 0.17 -8.20 -4.60
CA LEU A 116 1.41 -8.82 -4.14
C LEU A 116 1.92 -9.88 -5.15
N ARG A 117 1.04 -10.57 -5.87
CA ARG A 117 1.41 -11.55 -6.90
C ARG A 117 1.87 -10.90 -8.20
N GLU A 118 1.08 -9.98 -8.71
CA GLU A 118 1.24 -9.38 -10.03
C GLU A 118 2.34 -8.30 -10.03
N ARG A 119 2.44 -7.52 -8.96
CA ARG A 119 3.43 -6.43 -8.84
C ARG A 119 4.68 -6.84 -8.07
N SER A 120 4.53 -7.55 -6.95
CA SER A 120 5.68 -7.89 -6.10
C SER A 120 6.23 -9.30 -6.32
N HIS A 121 5.57 -10.11 -7.16
CA HIS A 121 5.96 -11.46 -7.52
C HIS A 121 6.39 -12.32 -6.31
N VAL A 122 5.66 -12.25 -5.20
CA VAL A 122 6.00 -13.01 -3.99
C VAL A 122 5.88 -14.52 -4.20
N ASP A 123 6.70 -15.30 -3.49
CA ASP A 123 6.76 -16.76 -3.56
C ASP A 123 5.63 -17.44 -2.78
N GLN A 124 5.26 -16.86 -1.63
CA GLN A 124 4.19 -17.34 -0.76
C GLN A 124 3.39 -16.16 -0.23
N LEU A 125 2.11 -16.38 0.07
CA LEU A 125 1.20 -15.33 0.52
C LEU A 125 0.45 -15.74 1.76
N PHE A 126 0.46 -14.86 2.75
CA PHE A 126 -0.30 -15.01 3.99
C PHE A 126 -1.21 -13.82 4.19
N VAL A 127 -2.36 -14.05 4.80
CA VAL A 127 -3.35 -12.98 4.95
C VAL A 127 -3.99 -12.96 6.34
N SER A 128 -4.45 -11.78 6.74
CA SER A 128 -5.27 -11.60 7.94
C SER A 128 -6.53 -10.82 7.58
N ALA A 129 -7.62 -11.56 7.37
CA ALA A 129 -8.91 -10.98 7.04
C ALA A 129 -9.58 -10.42 8.29
N GLY A 130 -10.00 -9.16 8.25
CA GLY A 130 -10.80 -8.56 9.33
C GLY A 130 -10.02 -8.32 10.64
N SER A 131 -8.74 -7.96 10.56
CA SER A 131 -7.88 -7.76 11.74
C SER A 131 -7.46 -6.30 11.89
N GLN A 132 -7.53 -5.76 13.11
CA GLN A 132 -7.10 -4.39 13.38
C GLN A 132 -5.58 -4.26 13.24
N ALA A 133 -5.11 -3.22 12.55
CA ALA A 133 -3.66 -2.98 12.38
C ALA A 133 -2.90 -2.84 13.71
N ARG A 134 -3.55 -2.34 14.77
CA ARG A 134 -2.96 -2.21 16.12
C ARG A 134 -2.91 -3.52 16.91
N LYS A 135 -3.64 -4.55 16.47
CA LYS A 135 -3.69 -5.84 17.15
C LYS A 135 -2.37 -6.56 16.92
N ARG A 136 -1.74 -7.05 17.99
CA ARG A 136 -0.49 -7.80 17.94
C ARG A 136 -0.59 -8.97 16.96
N MET A 137 0.42 -9.17 16.11
CA MET A 137 0.45 -10.24 15.11
C MET A 137 0.25 -11.62 15.75
N ALA A 138 0.90 -11.88 16.88
CA ALA A 138 0.76 -13.11 17.66
C ALA A 138 -0.69 -13.40 18.14
N ASN A 139 -1.61 -12.44 18.08
CA ASN A 139 -3.01 -12.60 18.48
C ASN A 139 -3.98 -12.57 17.30
N ARG A 140 -3.50 -12.36 16.07
CA ARG A 140 -4.34 -12.39 14.86
C ARG A 140 -4.67 -13.83 14.50
N ASP A 141 -5.86 -14.07 14.00
CA ASP A 141 -6.27 -15.34 13.38
C ASP A 141 -6.20 -16.62 14.25
N LYS A 142 -5.96 -16.52 15.57
CA LYS A 142 -5.92 -17.67 16.51
C LYS A 142 -7.12 -18.61 16.47
N ALA A 143 -8.30 -18.09 16.13
CA ALA A 143 -9.54 -18.85 16.02
C ALA A 143 -10.13 -18.79 14.60
N ALA A 144 -9.42 -18.18 13.65
CA ALA A 144 -9.89 -18.03 12.29
C ALA A 144 -9.58 -19.32 11.51
N LYS A 145 -10.49 -19.68 10.60
CA LYS A 145 -10.20 -20.69 9.58
C LYS A 145 -9.44 -20.01 8.45
N ASN A 146 -8.56 -20.76 7.77
CA ASN A 146 -7.86 -20.26 6.60
C ASN A 146 -8.87 -19.67 5.60
N PRO A 147 -8.69 -18.40 5.19
CA PRO A 147 -9.58 -17.82 4.21
C PRO A 147 -9.43 -18.58 2.89
N LYS A 148 -10.55 -18.98 2.30
CA LYS A 148 -10.59 -19.65 0.99
C LYS A 148 -10.34 -18.62 -0.11
N ILE A 149 -9.11 -18.15 -0.20
CA ILE A 149 -8.64 -17.22 -1.23
C ILE A 149 -7.57 -17.95 -2.03
N ASP A 150 -7.69 -17.92 -3.36
CA ASP A 150 -6.74 -18.58 -4.24
C ASP A 150 -5.32 -18.04 -4.03
N HIS A 151 -4.34 -18.95 -4.10
CA HIS A 151 -2.91 -18.65 -3.97
C HIS A 151 -2.46 -18.11 -2.61
N VAL A 152 -3.31 -18.16 -1.58
CA VAL A 152 -2.95 -17.88 -0.19
C VAL A 152 -2.52 -19.17 0.51
N ALA A 153 -1.32 -19.16 1.07
CA ALA A 153 -0.73 -20.27 1.81
C ALA A 153 -1.30 -20.41 3.24
N GLY A 154 -1.74 -19.31 3.85
CA GLY A 154 -2.33 -19.35 5.19
C GLY A 154 -2.66 -18.00 5.81
N THR A 155 -2.86 -18.04 7.12
CA THR A 155 -3.18 -16.90 7.98
C THR A 155 -1.94 -16.20 8.54
N THR A 156 -2.12 -15.19 9.40
CA THR A 156 -1.00 -14.65 10.18
C THR A 156 -0.29 -15.71 11.02
N GLN A 157 -1.01 -16.70 11.57
CA GLN A 157 -0.37 -17.72 12.41
C GLN A 157 0.56 -18.61 11.59
N ASP A 158 0.14 -19.00 10.38
CA ASP A 158 0.97 -19.78 9.46
C ASP A 158 2.23 -19.00 9.01
N LEU A 159 2.11 -17.67 8.81
CA LEU A 159 3.27 -16.81 8.56
C LEU A 159 4.25 -16.83 9.74
N LEU A 160 3.77 -16.69 10.98
CA LEU A 160 4.62 -16.70 12.16
C LEU A 160 5.30 -18.05 12.34
N ASP A 161 4.61 -19.15 12.02
CA ASP A 161 5.19 -20.49 12.03
C ASP A 161 6.28 -20.66 10.95
N LEU A 162 6.05 -20.15 9.74
CA LEU A 162 7.08 -20.09 8.69
C LEU A 162 8.31 -19.31 9.19
N LEU A 163 8.12 -18.11 9.73
CA LEU A 163 9.21 -17.24 10.19
C LEU A 163 9.97 -17.84 11.39
N ARG A 164 9.31 -18.69 12.19
CA ARG A 164 9.92 -19.38 13.32
C ARG A 164 10.75 -20.59 12.89
N THR A 165 10.36 -21.27 11.82
CA THR A 165 10.94 -22.55 11.41
C THR A 165 11.89 -22.45 10.22
N THR A 166 11.77 -21.39 9.42
CA THR A 166 12.63 -21.19 8.25
C THR A 166 14.10 -21.02 8.63
N THR A 167 14.97 -21.55 7.79
CA THR A 167 16.42 -21.33 7.80
C THR A 167 16.91 -20.52 6.60
N THR A 168 15.97 -20.09 5.74
CA THR A 168 16.23 -19.26 4.56
C THR A 168 15.93 -17.81 4.89
N ASN A 169 16.75 -16.88 4.38
CA ASN A 169 16.50 -15.45 4.51
C ASN A 169 15.13 -15.09 3.90
N VAL A 170 14.30 -14.41 4.68
CA VAL A 170 12.97 -13.95 4.27
C VAL A 170 13.00 -12.45 4.04
N CYS A 171 12.44 -12.04 2.91
CA CYS A 171 12.01 -10.68 2.65
C CYS A 171 10.48 -10.63 2.75
N LEU A 172 9.97 -9.98 3.80
CA LEU A 172 8.53 -9.83 3.99
C LEU A 172 8.03 -8.66 3.13
N VAL A 173 7.05 -8.88 2.27
CA VAL A 173 6.49 -7.84 1.40
C VAL A 173 5.06 -7.51 1.85
N VAL A 174 4.79 -6.24 2.11
CA VAL A 174 3.48 -5.77 2.60
C VAL A 174 3.00 -4.57 1.80
N ILE A 175 1.69 -4.41 1.66
CA ILE A 175 1.10 -3.23 1.03
C ILE A 175 0.82 -2.18 2.11
N ASP A 176 1.50 -1.03 2.02
CA ASP A 176 1.49 0.04 3.02
C ASP A 176 1.93 -0.42 4.42
N PHE A 177 2.34 0.54 5.26
CA PHE A 177 2.77 0.26 6.64
C PHE A 177 1.62 -0.36 7.46
N LEU A 178 0.39 0.12 7.23
CA LEU A 178 -0.82 -0.41 7.85
C LEU A 178 -1.13 -1.87 7.44
N GLY A 179 -0.60 -2.32 6.30
CA GLY A 179 -0.72 -3.70 5.85
C GLY A 179 -0.06 -4.67 6.83
N LEU A 180 1.05 -4.26 7.44
CA LEU A 180 1.71 -5.04 8.49
C LEU A 180 1.12 -4.76 9.86
N SER A 181 1.31 -3.54 10.39
CA SER A 181 0.88 -3.17 11.74
C SER A 181 0.98 -1.65 11.95
N THR A 182 0.15 -1.10 12.85
CA THR A 182 0.39 0.26 13.41
C THR A 182 1.15 0.22 14.72
N ASN A 183 1.36 -0.98 15.28
CA ASN A 183 2.07 -1.16 16.53
C ASN A 183 3.55 -1.35 16.22
N ALA A 184 4.31 -0.27 16.33
CA ALA A 184 5.73 -0.24 16.04
C ALA A 184 6.52 -1.25 16.90
N ASP A 185 6.15 -1.42 18.18
CA ASP A 185 6.79 -2.39 19.07
C ASP A 185 6.54 -3.83 18.62
N ASP A 186 5.33 -4.12 18.10
CA ASP A 186 4.99 -5.44 17.56
C ASP A 186 5.76 -5.76 16.27
N VAL A 187 6.05 -4.74 15.44
CA VAL A 187 6.93 -4.91 14.27
C VAL A 187 8.38 -5.13 14.69
N LEU A 188 8.85 -4.38 15.69
CA LEU A 188 10.20 -4.57 16.24
C LEU A 188 10.37 -5.96 16.84
N ASP A 189 9.39 -6.43 17.59
CA ASP A 189 9.36 -7.78 18.16
C ASP A 189 9.37 -8.84 17.06
N LEU A 190 8.66 -8.63 15.95
CA LEU A 190 8.70 -9.52 14.79
C LEU A 190 10.13 -9.67 14.23
N PHE A 191 10.86 -8.57 14.03
CA PHE A 191 12.26 -8.65 13.63
C PHE A 191 13.10 -9.35 14.71
N ARG A 192 12.99 -8.97 15.99
CA ARG A 192 13.78 -9.57 17.07
C ARG A 192 13.61 -11.08 17.17
N LEU A 193 12.37 -11.56 17.12
CA LEU A 193 12.03 -12.97 17.34
C LEU A 193 12.36 -13.88 16.15
N HIS A 194 12.52 -13.33 14.94
CA HIS A 194 12.72 -14.11 13.73
C HIS A 194 14.02 -13.74 13.02
N PRO A 195 15.17 -14.37 13.35
CA PRO A 195 16.50 -14.00 12.84
C PRO A 195 16.66 -14.05 11.31
N PHE A 196 15.87 -14.90 10.65
CA PHE A 196 15.85 -15.05 9.20
C PHE A 196 14.92 -14.06 8.51
N LEU A 197 14.10 -13.30 9.25
CA LEU A 197 13.47 -12.10 8.71
C LEU A 197 14.56 -11.02 8.59
N LYS A 198 15.08 -10.88 7.38
CA LYS A 198 16.21 -10.01 7.06
C LYS A 198 15.78 -8.68 6.47
N LYS A 199 14.67 -8.65 5.74
CA LYS A 199 14.15 -7.45 5.10
C LYS A 199 12.64 -7.39 5.17
N SER A 200 12.10 -6.17 5.17
CA SER A 200 10.70 -5.89 4.87
C SER A 200 10.61 -4.86 3.75
N VAL A 201 9.85 -5.17 2.69
CA VAL A 201 9.53 -4.24 1.62
C VAL A 201 8.09 -3.78 1.80
N VAL A 202 7.93 -2.48 2.05
CA VAL A 202 6.62 -1.82 2.14
C VAL A 202 6.31 -1.21 0.79
N ASP A 203 5.39 -1.85 0.08
CA ASP A 203 4.91 -1.42 -1.22
C ASP A 203 3.82 -0.35 -1.04
N CYS A 204 4.24 0.90 -1.24
CA CYS A 204 3.38 2.07 -1.23
C CYS A 204 3.10 2.62 -2.64
N ILE A 205 3.45 1.87 -3.70
CA ILE A 205 3.29 2.30 -5.09
C ILE A 205 1.85 2.77 -5.37
N PRO A 206 0.78 2.04 -5.00
CA PRO A 206 -0.59 2.47 -5.23
C PRO A 206 -0.98 3.77 -4.50
N PHE A 207 -0.20 4.19 -3.52
CA PHE A 207 -0.51 5.36 -2.69
C PHE A 207 0.35 6.55 -3.04
N ASN A 208 1.64 6.36 -3.29
CA ASN A 208 2.60 7.46 -3.46
C ASN A 208 3.77 7.15 -4.41
N ASN A 209 3.71 6.10 -5.23
CA ASN A 209 4.79 5.69 -6.14
C ASN A 209 6.14 5.42 -5.45
N LYS A 210 6.10 4.98 -4.20
CA LYS A 210 7.32 4.63 -3.46
C LYS A 210 7.23 3.22 -2.92
N THR A 211 8.41 2.64 -2.78
CA THR A 211 8.64 1.43 -2.01
C THR A 211 9.61 1.80 -0.89
N TYR A 212 9.46 1.16 0.27
CA TYR A 212 10.36 1.35 1.39
C TYR A 212 10.97 0.00 1.72
N THR A 213 12.28 -0.07 1.72
CA THR A 213 12.99 -1.28 2.16
C THR A 213 13.52 -1.02 3.56
N ILE A 214 13.21 -1.93 4.46
CA ILE A 214 13.63 -1.91 5.85
C ILE A 214 14.49 -3.13 6.07
N ASP A 215 15.77 -2.91 6.26
CA ASP A 215 16.71 -3.94 6.68
C ASP A 215 16.52 -4.27 8.15
N ARG A 216 16.83 -5.52 8.51
CA ARG A 216 16.74 -6.00 9.89
C ARG A 216 17.63 -5.17 10.81
N GLU A 217 18.86 -4.92 10.39
CA GLU A 217 19.85 -4.19 11.17
C GLU A 217 19.32 -2.78 11.47
N ASP A 218 18.82 -2.09 10.44
CA ASP A 218 18.17 -0.77 10.60
C ASP A 218 16.94 -0.82 11.50
N ALA A 219 16.09 -1.86 11.36
CA ALA A 219 14.93 -2.05 12.21
C ALA A 219 15.29 -2.23 13.70
N LEU A 220 16.41 -2.89 13.99
CA LEU A 220 16.85 -3.18 15.35
C LEU A 220 17.61 -2.02 15.99
N ASP A 221 18.40 -1.29 15.19
CA ASP A 221 19.31 -0.24 15.67
C ASP A 221 18.69 1.17 15.60
N SER A 222 17.73 1.40 14.70
CA SER A 222 17.15 2.73 14.44
C SER A 222 15.66 2.81 14.80
N PRO A 223 15.30 3.39 15.97
CA PRO A 223 13.90 3.56 16.36
C PRO A 223 13.05 4.37 15.36
N SER A 224 13.67 5.26 14.58
CA SER A 224 13.01 6.09 13.57
C SER A 224 12.50 5.30 12.35
N VAL A 225 13.13 4.17 12.03
CA VAL A 225 12.69 3.31 10.92
C VAL A 225 11.39 2.61 11.31
N ILE A 226 11.36 2.10 12.54
CA ILE A 226 10.19 1.43 13.10
C ILE A 226 9.04 2.39 13.41
N SER A 227 9.33 3.64 13.80
CA SER A 227 8.29 4.64 14.08
C SER A 227 7.41 4.99 12.87
N GLN A 228 7.89 4.76 11.64
CA GLN A 228 7.11 4.94 10.41
C GLN A 228 5.81 4.10 10.41
N PHE A 229 5.81 2.93 11.04
CA PHE A 229 4.60 2.11 11.21
C PHE A 229 3.55 2.77 12.10
N ARG A 230 3.96 3.63 13.03
CA ARG A 230 3.04 4.36 13.93
C ARG A 230 2.43 5.57 13.21
N GLU A 231 3.20 6.22 12.35
CA GLU A 231 2.84 7.47 11.65
C GLU A 231 2.16 7.25 10.29
N ALA A 232 1.87 6.00 9.94
CA ALA A 232 1.53 5.48 8.62
C ALA A 232 0.49 6.25 7.77
N ARG A 233 -0.25 7.22 8.33
CA ARG A 233 -0.94 8.24 7.53
C ARG A 233 -0.79 9.63 8.15
N PRO A 234 -0.25 10.63 7.43
CA PRO A 234 -0.66 12.00 7.70
C PRO A 234 -2.17 12.09 7.55
N ALA A 235 -2.84 12.77 8.49
CA ALA A 235 -4.28 12.99 8.40
C ALA A 235 -4.63 13.52 6.99
N PRO A 236 -5.76 13.09 6.38
CA PRO A 236 -6.17 13.62 5.08
C PRO A 236 -6.09 15.13 5.12
N ARG A 237 -5.28 15.75 4.25
CA ARG A 237 -5.12 17.21 4.23
C ARG A 237 -6.51 17.82 4.11
N GLN A 238 -6.94 18.54 5.14
CA GLN A 238 -8.27 19.12 5.24
C GLN A 238 -8.45 20.13 4.11
N ARG A 239 -9.24 19.79 3.09
CA ARG A 239 -9.36 20.58 1.84
C ARG A 239 -10.23 21.83 1.99
N SER A 240 -10.81 22.09 3.16
CA SER A 240 -11.59 23.29 3.46
C SER A 240 -11.29 23.83 4.87
N LYS A 241 -11.20 25.16 4.99
CA LYS A 241 -11.26 25.82 6.30
C LYS A 241 -12.69 25.69 6.82
N LYS A 242 -12.89 25.29 8.08
CA LYS A 242 -14.16 25.50 8.78
C LYS A 242 -14.38 27.02 8.82
N THR A 243 -15.38 27.51 8.10
CA THR A 243 -15.92 28.84 8.39
C THR A 243 -16.57 28.75 9.75
N ILE A 244 -15.92 29.33 10.76
CA ILE A 244 -16.56 29.58 12.05
C ILE A 244 -17.50 30.74 11.81
N SER A 245 -18.80 30.47 11.75
CA SER A 245 -19.83 31.51 11.83
C SER A 245 -19.94 31.94 13.28
N TYR A 246 -19.56 33.18 13.56
CA TYR A 246 -19.98 33.91 14.76
C TYR A 246 -21.42 34.38 14.60
#